data_AF-A0ABD2CYJ2-F1
#
_entry.id   AF-A0ABD2CYJ2-F1
#
_cell.length_a   1.000
_cell.length_b   1.000
_cell.length_c   1.000
_cell.angle_alpha   90.00
_cell.angle_beta   90.00
_cell.angle_gamma   90.00
#
_symmetry.space_group_name_H-M   'P 1'
#
loop_
_entity.id
_entity.type
_entity.pdbx_description
1 polymer ?
#
loop_
_entity_poly.entity_id
_entity_poly.type
_entity_poly.pdbx_seq_one_letter_code
_entity_poly.pdbx_strand_id
1 'polypeptide(L)'
;MKTEEEERKEFESLVNELYGDVDLWSKITERSYDETRKELEGIFGKRLNLLSEAHIRNLYFINFLGNHDRPSSPEKPDWLDREKFRKGQRFARDNIAGFFLGQLYGLFLLLCHDDSLRSIIATQKSHTPYLAFKRYLSTGQRVRNWYTEDPWCEGTKAYKDIQTVKKMHLDVSTKVNRFDWEEMESKSAIGDPYCPALRFITDDFSTILPPNSSSAQLYAEHSKYLRTNANVKRINQSEMAYTLFGFMGLPVLYPDHFGIYPKTDEDLDSFCYVWRCIGYLLGVDEDLDDVKARCRWYIDELAKPALQRLAPQWEHMTRCVVEGNLYFTTVCNFETIVLCIADIVGIEMPIFYSSLTYSQRIKYYLHKYFLRYGLKYSFVRSFVNKFLNSSFDKALDFDDAKIAELKKKSMSSPLHVSVGK
;
A
#
# COMPACT_ATOMS: atom_id res chain seq x y z
N MET A 1 1.99 14.90 37.17
CA MET A 1 2.18 13.53 36.62
C MET A 1 0.99 12.75 37.08
N LYS A 2 0.23 12.18 36.14
CA LYS A 2 -0.80 11.20 36.51
C LYS A 2 -0.08 9.96 37.06
N THR A 3 -0.71 9.30 38.02
CA THR A 3 -0.21 8.01 38.50
C THR A 3 -0.40 6.95 37.40
N GLU A 4 0.44 5.93 37.40
CA GLU A 4 0.39 4.82 36.41
C GLU A 4 -1.00 4.16 36.36
N GLU A 5 -1.69 4.13 37.51
CA GLU A 5 -3.06 3.63 37.62
C GLU A 5 -4.12 4.59 37.09
N GLU A 6 -3.89 5.90 37.15
CA GLU A 6 -4.78 6.91 36.54
C GLU A 6 -4.65 6.91 35.01
N GLU A 7 -3.44 6.78 34.48
CA GLU A 7 -3.20 6.67 33.04
C GLU A 7 -3.80 5.37 32.48
N ARG A 8 -3.70 4.27 33.24
CA ARG A 8 -4.35 2.99 32.92
C ARG A 8 -5.87 3.13 32.87
N LYS A 9 -6.50 3.71 33.90
CA LYS A 9 -7.98 3.86 33.95
C LYS A 9 -8.51 4.79 32.86
N GLU A 10 -7.76 5.84 32.52
CA GLU A 10 -8.12 6.75 31.43
C GLU A 10 -7.98 6.06 30.07
N PHE A 11 -6.94 5.25 29.89
CA PHE A 11 -6.76 4.39 28.73
C PHE A 11 -7.86 3.32 28.60
N GLU A 12 -8.21 2.63 29.70
CA GLU A 12 -9.29 1.64 29.77
C GLU A 12 -10.67 2.25 29.45
N SER A 13 -10.98 3.41 30.03
CA SER A 13 -12.20 4.15 29.73
C SER A 13 -12.30 4.51 28.25
N LEU A 14 -11.17 4.89 27.62
CA LEU A 14 -11.08 5.22 26.21
C LEU A 14 -11.14 3.98 25.29
N VAL A 15 -10.63 2.81 25.72
CA VAL A 15 -10.86 1.52 25.03
C VAL A 15 -12.36 1.23 24.97
N ASN A 16 -13.05 1.34 26.11
CA ASN A 16 -14.46 1.00 26.20
C ASN A 16 -15.35 2.01 25.43
N GLU A 17 -14.97 3.28 25.38
CA GLU A 17 -15.70 4.32 24.64
C GLU A 17 -15.57 4.18 23.11
N LEU A 18 -14.40 3.77 22.60
CA LEU A 18 -14.13 3.67 21.17
C LEU A 18 -14.49 2.32 20.54
N TYR A 19 -14.47 1.23 21.34
CA TYR A 19 -14.56 -0.15 20.83
C TYR A 19 -15.75 -0.95 21.39
N GLY A 20 -16.56 -0.38 22.31
CA GLY A 20 -17.67 -1.09 22.96
C GLY A 20 -17.22 -2.29 23.80
N ASP A 21 -18.12 -3.25 24.06
CA ASP A 21 -17.88 -4.47 24.88
C ASP A 21 -16.98 -5.53 24.18
N VAL A 22 -15.96 -5.11 23.45
CA VAL A 22 -14.98 -6.03 22.84
C VAL A 22 -13.86 -6.31 23.84
N ASP A 23 -13.73 -7.57 24.27
CA ASP A 23 -12.70 -8.03 25.22
C ASP A 23 -11.31 -8.11 24.57
N LEU A 24 -10.74 -6.94 24.24
CA LEU A 24 -9.35 -6.78 23.79
C LEU A 24 -8.34 -7.19 24.88
N TRP A 25 -8.73 -7.09 26.15
CA TRP A 25 -7.87 -7.38 27.30
C TRP A 25 -7.56 -8.87 27.46
N SER A 26 -8.45 -9.76 27.01
CA SER A 26 -8.14 -11.20 26.94
C SER A 26 -6.92 -11.54 26.07
N LYS A 27 -6.50 -10.64 25.16
CA LYS A 27 -5.37 -10.83 24.24
C LYS A 27 -4.13 -10.01 24.60
N ILE A 28 -4.25 -8.97 25.43
CA ILE A 28 -3.15 -8.12 25.87
C ILE A 28 -2.81 -8.47 27.32
N THR A 29 -1.68 -9.14 27.54
CA THR A 29 -1.21 -9.37 28.92
C THR A 29 -0.65 -8.08 29.52
N GLU A 30 -0.79 -7.86 30.84
CA GLU A 30 -0.22 -6.68 31.55
C GLU A 30 1.28 -6.50 31.24
N ARG A 31 2.00 -7.62 31.11
CA ARG A 31 3.41 -7.65 30.72
C ARG A 31 3.67 -7.07 29.33
N SER A 32 2.76 -7.30 28.36
CA SER A 32 2.90 -6.80 26.99
C SER A 32 2.70 -5.29 26.89
N TYR A 33 1.81 -4.71 27.69
CA TYR A 33 1.59 -3.25 27.72
C TYR A 33 2.80 -2.51 28.31
N ASP A 34 3.31 -2.95 29.45
CA ASP A 34 4.43 -2.28 30.13
C ASP A 34 5.76 -2.42 29.37
N GLU A 35 6.03 -3.59 28.78
CA GLU A 35 7.20 -3.81 27.92
C GLU A 35 7.13 -2.92 26.65
N THR A 36 5.94 -2.84 26.05
CA THR A 36 5.69 -1.99 24.87
C THR A 36 5.85 -0.52 25.17
N ARG A 37 5.24 -0.06 26.26
CA ARG A 37 5.28 1.34 26.65
C ARG A 37 6.73 1.76 26.92
N LYS A 38 7.51 0.91 27.59
CA LYS A 38 8.95 1.13 27.78
C LYS A 38 9.73 1.17 26.47
N GLU A 39 9.37 0.39 25.47
CA GLU A 39 10.06 0.43 24.18
C GLU A 39 9.67 1.66 23.36
N LEU A 40 8.40 2.03 23.33
CA LEU A 40 7.95 3.30 22.75
C LEU A 40 8.56 4.50 23.48
N GLU A 41 8.71 4.45 24.81
CA GLU A 41 9.47 5.43 25.60
C GLU A 41 10.97 5.41 25.25
N GLY A 42 11.54 4.26 24.92
CA GLY A 42 12.91 4.13 24.42
C GLY A 42 13.11 4.77 23.04
N ILE A 43 12.12 4.63 22.14
CA ILE A 43 12.15 5.18 20.77
C ILE A 43 11.86 6.69 20.77
N PHE A 44 10.79 7.10 21.47
CA PHE A 44 10.25 8.47 21.39
C PHE A 44 10.59 9.34 22.61
N GLY A 45 11.14 8.76 23.69
CA GLY A 45 11.51 9.48 24.90
C GLY A 45 10.35 10.27 25.49
N LYS A 46 10.65 11.46 26.03
CA LYS A 46 9.65 12.40 26.57
C LYS A 46 8.63 12.89 25.53
N ARG A 47 8.85 12.65 24.23
CA ARG A 47 7.95 13.07 23.15
C ARG A 47 6.76 12.13 22.97
N LEU A 48 6.81 10.93 23.56
CA LEU A 48 5.64 10.04 23.61
C LEU A 48 4.44 10.75 24.26
N ASN A 49 4.70 11.59 25.27
CA ASN A 49 3.70 12.40 25.98
C ASN A 49 3.05 13.50 25.12
N LEU A 50 3.54 13.73 23.89
CA LEU A 50 2.96 14.68 22.93
C LEU A 50 1.97 14.00 21.98
N LEU A 51 1.85 12.68 22.06
CA LEU A 51 0.98 11.89 21.20
C LEU A 51 -0.36 11.65 21.86
N SER A 52 -1.41 11.60 21.05
CA SER A 52 -2.68 11.07 21.54
C SER A 52 -2.54 9.57 21.81
N GLU A 53 -3.32 9.05 22.74
CA GLU A 53 -3.38 7.61 23.00
C GLU A 53 -3.75 6.80 21.76
N ALA A 54 -4.55 7.38 20.84
CA ALA A 54 -4.84 6.76 19.55
C ALA A 54 -3.59 6.62 18.65
N HIS A 55 -2.67 7.60 18.69
CA HIS A 55 -1.39 7.52 17.97
C HIS A 55 -0.46 6.50 18.59
N ILE A 56 -0.37 6.46 19.92
CA ILE A 56 0.45 5.47 20.65
C ILE A 56 -0.06 4.05 20.34
N ARG A 57 -1.38 3.85 20.33
CA ARG A 57 -2.00 2.57 19.95
C ARG A 57 -1.67 2.17 18.51
N ASN A 58 -1.83 3.06 17.54
CA ASN A 58 -1.50 2.72 16.16
C ASN A 58 -0.01 2.40 15.99
N LEU A 59 0.88 3.16 16.65
CA LEU A 59 2.32 2.86 16.69
C LEU A 59 2.61 1.51 17.35
N TYR A 60 1.86 1.11 18.37
CA TYR A 60 1.96 -0.21 18.99
C TYR A 60 1.56 -1.36 18.04
N PHE A 61 0.38 -1.26 17.41
CA PHE A 61 -0.07 -2.23 16.40
C PHE A 61 0.96 -2.36 15.26
N ILE A 62 1.57 -1.24 14.88
CA ILE A 62 2.57 -1.15 13.81
C ILE A 62 3.96 -1.68 14.22
N ASN A 63 4.27 -1.82 15.50
CA ASN A 63 5.63 -2.23 15.90
C ASN A 63 5.68 -3.59 16.60
N PHE A 64 4.62 -4.03 17.28
CA PHE A 64 4.76 -5.12 18.26
C PHE A 64 3.83 -6.32 18.11
N LEU A 65 2.68 -6.20 17.44
CA LEU A 65 1.94 -7.39 17.00
C LEU A 65 2.67 -8.12 15.85
N GLY A 66 3.76 -7.54 15.33
CA GLY A 66 4.59 -8.06 14.25
C GLY A 66 5.56 -9.20 14.58
N ASN A 67 5.63 -9.68 15.83
CA ASN A 67 6.61 -10.70 16.24
C ASN A 67 6.08 -12.13 16.33
N HIS A 68 4.91 -12.43 15.79
CA HIS A 68 4.43 -13.81 15.75
C HIS A 68 4.41 -14.40 14.34
N ASP A 69 5.21 -15.45 14.19
CA ASP A 69 5.13 -16.48 13.17
C ASP A 69 3.80 -17.25 13.32
N ARG A 70 2.64 -16.58 13.29
CA ARG A 70 1.36 -17.31 13.30
C ARG A 70 1.32 -18.08 11.99
N PRO A 71 1.33 -19.42 12.02
CA PRO A 71 1.11 -20.18 10.80
C PRO A 71 -0.29 -19.79 10.34
N SER A 72 -0.36 -19.17 9.18
CA SER A 72 -1.60 -18.88 8.49
C SER A 72 -2.51 -20.12 8.55
N SER A 73 -3.68 -20.00 9.16
CA SER A 73 -4.60 -21.13 9.18
C SER A 73 -5.34 -21.19 7.83
N PRO A 74 -5.27 -22.30 7.09
CA PRO A 74 -6.18 -22.53 5.97
C PRO A 74 -7.63 -22.72 6.46
N GLU A 75 -7.83 -22.82 7.78
CA GLU A 75 -9.14 -22.98 8.38
C GLU A 75 -9.98 -21.73 8.18
N LYS A 76 -11.25 -21.98 7.90
CA LYS A 76 -12.26 -20.94 7.76
C LYS A 76 -12.48 -20.35 9.16
N PRO A 77 -12.35 -19.03 9.33
CA PRO A 77 -12.62 -18.41 10.62
C PRO A 77 -14.12 -18.47 10.92
N ASP A 78 -14.49 -18.54 12.20
CA ASP A 78 -15.89 -18.64 12.63
C ASP A 78 -16.73 -17.43 12.22
N TRP A 79 -16.10 -16.26 12.05
CA TRP A 79 -16.73 -15.03 11.60
C TRP A 79 -16.91 -14.96 10.07
N LEU A 80 -16.54 -16.00 9.31
CA LEU A 80 -16.64 -16.00 7.85
C LEU A 80 -18.11 -16.04 7.37
N ASP A 81 -18.60 -14.87 6.98
CA ASP A 81 -19.82 -14.68 6.20
C ASP A 81 -19.52 -14.81 4.71
N ARG A 82 -19.85 -15.98 4.16
CA ARG A 82 -19.65 -16.29 2.74
C ARG A 82 -20.52 -15.45 1.81
N GLU A 83 -21.68 -14.98 2.27
CA GLU A 83 -22.56 -14.17 1.42
C GLU A 83 -22.04 -12.75 1.33
N LYS A 84 -21.64 -12.14 2.46
CA LYS A 84 -20.98 -10.83 2.47
C LYS A 84 -19.70 -10.83 1.63
N PHE A 85 -18.90 -11.90 1.73
CA PHE A 85 -17.70 -12.07 0.89
C PHE A 85 -18.05 -12.09 -0.62
N ARG A 86 -19.07 -12.87 -1.02
CA ARG A 86 -19.49 -12.94 -2.44
C ARG A 86 -20.07 -11.63 -2.97
N LYS A 87 -20.82 -10.89 -2.13
CA LYS A 87 -21.30 -9.54 -2.46
C LYS A 87 -20.13 -8.60 -2.74
N GLY A 88 -19.12 -8.59 -1.85
CA GLY A 88 -17.91 -7.79 -2.03
C GLY A 88 -17.12 -8.18 -3.28
N GLN A 89 -16.99 -9.48 -3.58
CA GLN A 89 -16.35 -9.96 -4.81
C GLN A 89 -17.08 -9.46 -6.06
N ARG A 90 -18.42 -9.48 -6.05
CA ARG A 90 -19.22 -8.93 -7.15
C ARG A 90 -18.99 -7.43 -7.32
N PHE A 91 -19.04 -6.68 -6.22
CA PHE A 91 -18.78 -5.24 -6.24
C PHE A 91 -17.37 -4.91 -6.78
N ALA A 92 -16.37 -5.71 -6.40
CA ALA A 92 -15.00 -5.59 -6.91
C ALA A 92 -14.93 -5.81 -8.43
N ARG A 93 -15.61 -6.84 -8.96
CA ARG A 93 -15.64 -7.11 -10.41
C ARG A 93 -16.38 -6.03 -11.19
N ASP A 94 -17.47 -5.51 -10.64
CA ASP A 94 -18.29 -4.46 -11.26
C ASP A 94 -17.58 -3.09 -11.31
N ASN A 95 -16.52 -2.91 -10.51
CA ASN A 95 -15.72 -1.68 -10.42
C ASN A 95 -14.22 -1.95 -10.62
N ILE A 96 -13.87 -3.03 -11.31
CA ILE A 96 -12.51 -3.58 -11.36
C ILE A 96 -11.46 -2.55 -11.83
N ALA A 97 -11.80 -1.70 -12.81
CA ALA A 97 -10.88 -0.69 -13.29
C ALA A 97 -10.58 0.41 -12.26
N GLY A 98 -11.59 0.85 -11.50
CA GLY A 98 -11.41 1.80 -10.40
C GLY A 98 -10.53 1.23 -9.31
N PHE A 99 -10.77 -0.03 -8.92
CA PHE A 99 -9.94 -0.70 -7.92
C PHE A 99 -8.50 -0.93 -8.39
N PHE A 100 -8.27 -1.34 -9.65
CA PHE A 100 -6.90 -1.47 -10.18
C PHE A 100 -6.15 -0.15 -10.23
N LEU A 101 -6.84 0.94 -10.59
CA LEU A 101 -6.25 2.28 -10.54
C LEU A 101 -5.91 2.69 -9.10
N GLY A 102 -6.82 2.39 -8.16
CA GLY A 102 -6.59 2.54 -6.73
C GLY A 102 -5.36 1.80 -6.23
N GLN A 103 -5.19 0.55 -6.66
CA GLN A 103 -4.04 -0.28 -6.33
C GLN A 103 -2.73 0.30 -6.88
N LEU A 104 -2.76 0.82 -8.11
CA LEU A 104 -1.62 1.51 -8.70
C LEU A 104 -1.23 2.76 -7.88
N TYR A 105 -2.22 3.54 -7.44
CA TYR A 105 -1.98 4.77 -6.65
C TYR A 105 -1.54 4.42 -5.22
N GLY A 106 -2.14 3.41 -4.63
CA GLY A 106 -1.74 2.88 -3.32
C GLY A 106 -0.30 2.39 -3.33
N LEU A 107 0.14 1.73 -4.40
CA LEU A 107 1.54 1.31 -4.55
C LEU A 107 2.54 2.49 -4.52
N PHE A 108 2.19 3.66 -5.05
CA PHE A 108 3.06 4.84 -4.94
C PHE A 108 3.24 5.29 -3.48
N LEU A 109 2.15 5.24 -2.70
CA LEU A 109 2.20 5.53 -1.26
C LEU A 109 2.95 4.44 -0.49
N LEU A 110 2.84 3.16 -0.85
CA LEU A 110 3.65 2.12 -0.22
C LEU A 110 5.14 2.33 -0.48
N LEU A 111 5.50 2.68 -1.72
CA LEU A 111 6.90 2.86 -2.10
C LEU A 111 7.52 4.13 -1.50
N CYS A 112 6.75 5.06 -0.93
CA CYS A 112 7.34 6.23 -0.24
C CYS A 112 8.01 5.85 1.09
N HIS A 113 7.70 4.67 1.64
CA HIS A 113 8.41 4.11 2.79
C HIS A 113 9.72 3.47 2.36
N ASP A 114 10.83 3.88 2.98
CA ASP A 114 12.18 3.45 2.61
C ASP A 114 12.36 1.92 2.75
N ASP A 115 11.85 1.33 3.84
CA ASP A 115 11.96 -0.12 4.07
C ASP A 115 11.18 -0.93 3.04
N SER A 116 9.96 -0.51 2.70
CA SER A 116 9.14 -1.15 1.66
C SER A 116 9.82 -1.01 0.30
N LEU A 117 10.30 0.19 -0.05
CA LEU A 117 10.99 0.48 -1.30
C LEU A 117 12.25 -0.38 -1.48
N ARG A 118 13.12 -0.40 -0.46
CA ARG A 118 14.36 -1.18 -0.47
C ARG A 118 14.06 -2.68 -0.58
N SER A 119 13.08 -3.17 0.18
CA SER A 119 12.63 -4.58 0.12
C SER A 119 12.22 -4.97 -1.29
N ILE A 120 11.47 -4.09 -1.96
CA ILE A 120 11.05 -4.28 -3.34
C ILE A 120 12.23 -4.25 -4.32
N ILE A 121 13.15 -3.28 -4.20
CA ILE A 121 14.31 -3.19 -5.10
C ILE A 121 15.21 -4.42 -4.95
N ALA A 122 15.44 -4.89 -3.73
CA ALA A 122 16.26 -6.08 -3.43
C ALA A 122 15.69 -7.40 -3.99
N THR A 123 14.43 -7.42 -4.42
CA THR A 123 13.88 -8.54 -5.19
C THR A 123 14.42 -8.59 -6.62
N GLN A 124 14.85 -7.43 -7.16
CA GLN A 124 15.26 -7.22 -8.54
C GLN A 124 14.18 -7.59 -9.58
N LYS A 125 12.90 -7.53 -9.21
CA LYS A 125 11.77 -7.92 -10.08
C LYS A 125 10.97 -6.75 -10.64
N SER A 126 11.38 -5.50 -10.42
CA SER A 126 10.59 -4.34 -10.88
C SER A 126 11.39 -3.06 -11.17
N HIS A 127 12.73 -3.14 -11.22
CA HIS A 127 13.60 -1.97 -11.45
C HIS A 127 13.79 -1.61 -12.93
N THR A 128 13.08 -2.26 -13.85
CA THR A 128 12.99 -1.87 -15.26
C THR A 128 11.55 -2.02 -15.74
N PRO A 129 11.13 -1.32 -16.81
CA PRO A 129 9.78 -1.41 -17.35
C PRO A 129 9.32 -2.85 -17.66
N TYR A 130 10.17 -3.68 -18.27
CA TYR A 130 9.81 -5.07 -18.59
C TYR A 130 9.68 -5.96 -17.34
N LEU A 131 10.55 -5.78 -16.34
CA LEU A 131 10.44 -6.53 -15.09
C LEU A 131 9.18 -6.11 -14.32
N ALA A 132 8.92 -4.81 -14.23
CA ALA A 132 7.71 -4.26 -13.64
C ALA A 132 6.44 -4.78 -14.35
N PHE A 133 6.43 -4.79 -15.68
CA PHE A 133 5.36 -5.39 -16.49
C PHE A 133 5.03 -6.81 -16.02
N LYS A 134 6.02 -7.71 -15.99
CA LYS A 134 5.83 -9.10 -15.55
C LYS A 134 5.26 -9.18 -14.13
N ARG A 135 5.83 -8.40 -13.21
CA ARG A 135 5.45 -8.43 -11.79
C ARG A 135 4.02 -7.96 -11.60
N TYR A 136 3.66 -6.83 -12.18
CA TYR A 136 2.34 -6.22 -11.96
C TYR A 136 1.24 -6.89 -12.78
N LEU A 137 1.55 -7.48 -13.95
CA LEU A 137 0.63 -8.37 -14.66
C LEU A 137 0.31 -9.60 -13.81
N SER A 138 1.32 -10.26 -13.23
CA SER A 138 1.11 -11.41 -12.34
C SER A 138 0.33 -11.02 -11.09
N THR A 139 0.64 -9.89 -10.48
CA THR A 139 -0.08 -9.39 -9.29
C THR A 139 -1.56 -9.13 -9.63
N GLY A 140 -1.84 -8.45 -10.74
CA GLY A 140 -3.20 -8.17 -11.15
C GLY A 140 -4.00 -9.42 -11.53
N GLN A 141 -3.36 -10.42 -12.14
CA GLN A 141 -4.02 -11.71 -12.39
C GLN A 141 -4.45 -12.40 -11.08
N ARG A 142 -3.59 -12.38 -10.06
CA ARG A 142 -3.91 -12.96 -8.73
C ARG A 142 -5.09 -12.26 -8.07
N VAL A 143 -5.08 -10.93 -8.09
CA VAL A 143 -6.18 -10.11 -7.55
C VAL A 143 -7.48 -10.37 -8.32
N ARG A 144 -7.44 -10.49 -9.65
CA ARG A 144 -8.63 -10.88 -10.45
C ARG A 144 -9.16 -12.23 -9.99
N ASN A 145 -8.29 -13.22 -9.80
CA ASN A 145 -8.68 -14.55 -9.33
C ASN A 145 -9.32 -14.50 -7.93
N TRP A 146 -8.76 -13.70 -7.00
CA TRP A 146 -9.34 -13.50 -5.65
C TRP A 146 -10.72 -12.85 -5.69
N TYR A 147 -11.03 -12.06 -6.71
CA TYR A 147 -12.37 -11.50 -6.90
C TYR A 147 -13.31 -12.43 -7.66
N THR A 148 -12.85 -13.52 -8.27
CA THR A 148 -13.71 -14.41 -9.10
C THR A 148 -13.95 -15.79 -8.49
N GLU A 149 -13.03 -16.30 -7.68
CA GLU A 149 -13.09 -17.67 -7.15
C GLU A 149 -13.05 -17.68 -5.60
N ASP A 150 -13.39 -18.81 -4.99
CA ASP A 150 -13.38 -18.98 -3.52
C ASP A 150 -11.96 -19.30 -3.02
N PRO A 151 -11.28 -18.41 -2.28
CA PRO A 151 -9.90 -18.62 -1.85
C PRO A 151 -9.73 -19.64 -0.72
N TRP A 152 -10.81 -20.19 -0.15
CA TRP A 152 -10.77 -21.31 0.81
C TRP A 152 -11.06 -22.67 0.15
N CYS A 153 -11.44 -22.70 -1.13
CA CYS A 153 -11.74 -23.93 -1.82
C CYS A 153 -10.47 -24.46 -2.50
N GLU A 154 -9.95 -25.59 -2.03
CA GLU A 154 -8.78 -26.24 -2.63
C GLU A 154 -8.99 -26.50 -4.12
N GLY A 155 -7.94 -26.30 -4.91
CA GLY A 155 -7.97 -26.50 -6.36
C GLY A 155 -8.33 -25.24 -7.17
N THR A 156 -9.03 -24.26 -6.58
CA THR A 156 -9.28 -22.96 -7.21
C THR A 156 -7.98 -22.19 -7.47
N LYS A 157 -7.99 -21.32 -8.48
CA LYS A 157 -6.89 -20.38 -8.76
C LYS A 157 -6.68 -19.44 -7.59
N ALA A 158 -7.75 -18.93 -6.98
CA ALA A 158 -7.66 -18.04 -5.82
C ALA A 158 -6.93 -18.70 -4.64
N TYR A 159 -7.26 -19.95 -4.30
CA TYR A 159 -6.57 -20.70 -3.25
C TYR A 159 -5.09 -20.89 -3.57
N LYS A 160 -4.77 -21.34 -4.79
CA LYS A 160 -3.37 -21.52 -5.25
C LYS A 160 -2.59 -20.21 -5.22
N ASP A 161 -3.23 -19.11 -5.58
CA ASP A 161 -2.64 -17.78 -5.57
C ASP A 161 -2.34 -17.30 -4.16
N ILE A 162 -3.26 -17.51 -3.19
CA ILE A 162 -3.02 -17.21 -1.77
C ILE A 162 -1.80 -17.98 -1.26
N GLN A 163 -1.74 -19.30 -1.48
CA GLN A 163 -0.58 -20.10 -1.02
C GLN A 163 0.72 -19.64 -1.67
N THR A 164 0.68 -19.30 -2.96
CA THR A 164 1.83 -18.80 -3.70
C THR A 164 2.31 -17.45 -3.16
N VAL A 165 1.40 -16.51 -2.93
CA VAL A 165 1.74 -15.16 -2.41
C VAL A 165 2.31 -15.24 -1.01
N LYS A 166 1.75 -16.08 -0.13
CA LYS A 166 2.29 -16.30 1.22
C LYS A 166 3.72 -16.81 1.18
N LYS A 167 3.98 -17.82 0.35
CA LYS A 167 5.33 -18.34 0.16
C LYS A 167 6.27 -17.24 -0.36
N MET A 168 5.83 -16.44 -1.34
CA MET A 168 6.63 -15.32 -1.83
C MET A 168 6.96 -14.30 -0.74
N HIS A 169 5.98 -13.89 0.08
CA HIS A 169 6.24 -12.95 1.18
C HIS A 169 7.18 -13.53 2.23
N LEU A 170 7.01 -14.81 2.60
CA LEU A 170 7.92 -15.50 3.52
C LEU A 170 9.34 -15.62 2.96
N ASP A 171 9.48 -15.99 1.68
CA ASP A 171 10.77 -16.12 1.00
C ASP A 171 11.49 -14.76 0.93
N VAL A 172 10.76 -13.69 0.59
CA VAL A 172 11.35 -12.34 0.58
C VAL A 172 11.69 -11.90 2.00
N SER A 173 10.79 -12.05 2.97
CA SER A 173 11.03 -11.70 4.38
C SER A 173 12.28 -12.42 4.90
N THR A 174 12.37 -13.73 4.71
CA THR A 174 13.53 -14.54 5.10
C THR A 174 14.81 -14.04 4.42
N LYS A 175 14.74 -13.66 3.14
CA LYS A 175 15.90 -13.15 2.40
C LYS A 175 16.35 -11.79 2.95
N VAL A 176 15.44 -10.82 3.05
CA VAL A 176 15.80 -9.43 3.43
C VAL A 176 16.15 -9.30 4.92
N ASN A 177 15.69 -10.22 5.77
CA ASN A 177 16.05 -10.27 7.19
C ASN A 177 17.43 -10.89 7.45
N ARG A 178 18.08 -11.49 6.44
CA ARG A 178 19.48 -11.93 6.54
C ARG A 178 20.47 -10.81 6.29
N PHE A 179 20.03 -9.74 5.64
CA PHE A 179 20.87 -8.60 5.31
C PHE A 179 21.00 -7.67 6.51
N ASP A 180 22.23 -7.32 6.86
CA ASP A 180 22.45 -6.13 7.67
C ASP A 180 22.10 -4.86 6.88
N TRP A 181 22.24 -3.69 7.50
CA TRP A 181 21.88 -2.43 6.86
C TRP A 181 22.74 -2.11 5.62
N GLU A 182 24.05 -2.37 5.68
CA GLU A 182 24.97 -2.08 4.58
C GLU A 182 24.72 -3.00 3.38
N GLU A 183 24.49 -4.29 3.63
CA GLU A 183 24.10 -5.24 2.59
C GLU A 183 22.75 -4.84 2.00
N MET A 184 21.77 -4.47 2.82
CA MET A 184 20.47 -4.02 2.33
C MET A 184 20.61 -2.79 1.44
N GLU A 185 21.43 -1.82 1.84
CA GLU A 185 21.71 -0.62 1.05
C GLU A 185 22.38 -0.96 -0.27
N SER A 186 23.37 -1.85 -0.26
CA SER A 186 24.03 -2.32 -1.46
C SER A 186 23.06 -3.04 -2.41
N LYS A 187 22.26 -3.99 -1.90
CA LYS A 187 21.31 -4.78 -2.70
C LYS A 187 20.13 -3.97 -3.24
N SER A 188 19.83 -2.83 -2.61
CA SER A 188 18.76 -1.90 -3.01
C SER A 188 19.27 -0.66 -3.74
N ALA A 189 20.59 -0.54 -3.98
CA ALA A 189 21.14 0.55 -4.76
C ALA A 189 20.73 0.42 -6.23
N ILE A 190 20.23 1.51 -6.81
CA ILE A 190 19.95 1.65 -8.23
C ILE A 190 21.08 2.51 -8.80
N GLY A 191 21.81 2.02 -9.80
CA GLY A 191 22.80 2.82 -10.51
C GLY A 191 22.11 3.91 -11.33
N ASP A 192 22.50 5.17 -11.15
CA ASP A 192 21.96 6.34 -11.85
C ASP A 192 20.42 6.34 -11.99
N PRO A 193 19.68 6.41 -10.85
CA PRO A 193 18.22 6.34 -10.87
C PRO A 193 17.63 7.51 -11.69
N TYR A 194 16.88 7.17 -12.73
CA TYR A 194 16.16 8.17 -13.53
C TYR A 194 15.05 8.87 -12.71
N CYS A 195 15.31 10.12 -12.31
CA CYS A 195 14.44 10.90 -11.43
C CYS A 195 14.31 12.40 -11.82
N PRO A 196 13.90 12.74 -13.06
CA PRO A 196 13.87 14.12 -13.53
C PRO A 196 12.83 15.03 -12.82
N ALA A 197 11.79 14.45 -12.19
CA ALA A 197 10.73 15.22 -11.55
C ALA A 197 10.94 15.41 -10.04
N LEU A 198 11.83 14.62 -9.42
CA LEU A 198 11.92 14.46 -7.98
C LEU A 198 12.08 15.79 -7.27
N ARG A 199 12.98 16.65 -7.77
CA ARG A 199 13.23 17.96 -7.17
C ARG A 199 11.96 18.79 -7.08
N PHE A 200 11.21 18.92 -8.17
CA PHE A 200 9.98 19.71 -8.18
C PHE A 200 8.91 19.13 -7.23
N ILE A 201 8.85 17.80 -7.15
CA ILE A 201 7.94 17.08 -6.25
C ILE A 201 8.33 17.34 -4.78
N THR A 202 9.61 17.20 -4.44
CA THR A 202 10.10 17.41 -3.07
C THR A 202 10.04 18.86 -2.64
N ASP A 203 10.25 19.81 -3.56
CA ASP A 203 10.16 21.24 -3.28
C ASP A 203 8.73 21.64 -2.83
N ASP A 204 7.69 21.14 -3.50
CA ASP A 204 6.29 21.33 -3.08
C ASP A 204 6.01 20.69 -1.71
N PHE A 205 6.44 19.44 -1.50
CA PHE A 205 6.23 18.77 -0.21
C PHE A 205 6.90 19.50 0.95
N SER A 206 8.10 20.05 0.73
CA SER A 206 8.83 20.81 1.75
C SER A 206 8.17 22.14 2.12
N THR A 207 7.42 22.74 1.19
CA THR A 207 6.77 24.03 1.37
C THR A 207 5.41 23.90 2.08
N ILE A 208 4.68 22.82 1.79
CA ILE A 208 3.27 22.66 2.19
C ILE A 208 3.12 21.86 3.48
N LEU A 209 4.05 20.93 3.75
CA LEU A 209 4.02 20.13 4.97
C LEU A 209 5.23 20.52 5.83
N PRO A 210 5.05 21.32 6.90
CA PRO A 210 6.18 21.78 7.70
C PRO A 210 6.91 20.57 8.31
N PRO A 211 8.24 20.43 8.11
CA PRO A 211 9.02 19.28 8.57
C PRO A 211 9.08 19.14 10.09
N ASN A 212 8.57 20.13 10.82
CA ASN A 212 8.52 20.19 12.27
C ASN A 212 7.19 19.72 12.87
N SER A 213 6.25 19.19 12.07
CA SER A 213 5.05 18.55 12.65
C SER A 213 5.44 17.35 13.52
N SER A 214 4.64 17.07 14.54
CA SER A 214 4.84 15.91 15.42
C SER A 214 4.95 14.63 14.59
N SER A 215 4.04 14.40 13.64
CA SER A 215 4.01 13.24 12.75
C SER A 215 5.29 13.11 11.90
N ALA A 216 5.81 14.23 11.37
CA ALA A 216 7.05 14.22 10.57
C ALA A 216 8.30 13.87 11.39
N GLN A 217 8.33 14.27 12.66
CA GLN A 217 9.40 13.92 13.59
C GLN A 217 9.29 12.46 14.04
N LEU A 218 8.09 11.99 14.37
CA LEU A 218 7.84 10.60 14.74
C LEU A 218 8.23 9.64 13.62
N TYR A 219 7.83 9.95 12.38
CA TYR A 219 8.20 9.15 11.23
C TYR A 219 9.72 9.06 11.06
N ALA A 220 10.44 10.15 11.31
CA ALA A 220 11.90 10.17 11.22
C ALA A 220 12.57 9.30 12.28
N GLU A 221 12.10 9.38 13.53
CA GLU A 221 12.63 8.53 14.62
C GLU A 221 12.27 7.07 14.40
N HIS A 222 11.05 6.78 13.96
CA HIS A 222 10.62 5.43 13.62
C HIS A 222 11.47 4.84 12.49
N SER A 223 11.66 5.58 11.39
CA SER A 223 12.54 5.16 10.30
C SER A 223 13.98 4.95 10.77
N LYS A 224 14.50 5.80 11.66
CA LYS A 224 15.84 5.62 12.23
C LYS A 224 15.92 4.37 13.12
N TYR A 225 14.89 4.10 13.92
CA TYR A 225 14.81 2.90 14.74
C TYR A 225 14.79 1.63 13.86
N LEU A 226 13.96 1.58 12.82
CA LEU A 226 13.92 0.46 11.87
C LEU A 226 15.27 0.20 11.18
N ARG A 227 16.03 1.26 10.90
CA ARG A 227 17.38 1.14 10.31
C ARG A 227 18.45 0.64 11.28
N THR A 228 18.36 1.05 12.55
CA THR A 228 19.42 0.81 13.55
C THR A 228 19.19 -0.44 14.39
N ASN A 229 17.95 -0.92 14.48
CA ASN A 229 17.62 -2.10 15.27
C ASN A 229 17.53 -3.35 14.41
N ALA A 230 18.61 -4.15 14.42
CA ALA A 230 18.70 -5.41 13.69
C ALA A 230 17.67 -6.49 14.13
N ASN A 231 17.03 -6.30 15.29
CA ASN A 231 16.01 -7.23 15.78
C ASN A 231 14.63 -7.01 15.12
N VAL A 232 14.43 -5.88 14.42
CA VAL A 232 13.16 -5.63 13.74
C VAL A 232 13.12 -6.38 12.42
N LYS A 233 12.18 -7.33 12.31
CA LYS A 233 11.94 -8.05 11.06
C LYS A 233 11.35 -7.10 10.00
N ARG A 234 11.93 -7.10 8.81
CA ARG A 234 11.40 -6.53 7.56
C ARG A 234 10.27 -7.42 7.02
N ILE A 235 9.27 -6.80 6.40
CA ILE A 235 8.00 -7.45 6.00
C ILE A 235 7.34 -8.09 7.22
N ASN A 236 7.04 -7.25 8.22
CA ASN A 236 6.30 -7.60 9.42
C ASN A 236 4.77 -7.40 9.21
N GLN A 237 3.97 -7.64 10.25
CA GLN A 237 2.51 -7.47 10.22
C GLN A 237 2.08 -6.08 9.72
N SER A 238 2.86 -5.07 10.03
CA SER A 238 2.56 -3.67 9.74
C SER A 238 2.82 -3.35 8.29
N GLU A 239 3.94 -3.83 7.74
CA GLU A 239 4.21 -3.80 6.29
C GLU A 239 3.12 -4.55 5.51
N MET A 240 2.63 -5.68 6.06
CA MET A 240 1.51 -6.42 5.47
C MET A 240 0.19 -5.62 5.56
N ALA A 241 -0.08 -4.94 6.68
CA ALA A 241 -1.25 -4.07 6.84
C ALA A 241 -1.20 -2.84 5.92
N TYR A 242 -0.04 -2.20 5.77
CA TYR A 242 0.17 -1.14 4.77
C TYR A 242 -0.06 -1.69 3.38
N THR A 243 0.46 -2.88 3.09
CA THR A 243 0.21 -3.54 1.80
C THR A 243 -1.30 -3.68 1.55
N LEU A 244 -2.09 -4.13 2.53
CA LEU A 244 -3.56 -4.15 2.43
C LEU A 244 -4.13 -2.75 2.16
N PHE A 245 -3.70 -1.71 2.87
CA PHE A 245 -4.08 -0.32 2.55
C PHE A 245 -3.79 0.01 1.09
N GLY A 246 -2.60 -0.32 0.58
CA GLY A 246 -2.24 -0.05 -0.81
C GLY A 246 -3.15 -0.74 -1.83
N PHE A 247 -3.85 -1.81 -1.43
CA PHE A 247 -4.79 -2.50 -2.30
C PHE A 247 -6.22 -1.97 -2.28
N MET A 248 -6.68 -1.40 -1.16
CA MET A 248 -8.09 -1.03 -0.97
C MET A 248 -8.34 0.36 -0.38
N GLY A 249 -7.36 0.95 0.31
CA GLY A 249 -7.54 2.13 1.14
C GLY A 249 -8.00 3.37 0.36
N LEU A 250 -7.30 3.74 -0.72
CA LEU A 250 -7.67 4.93 -1.49
C LEU A 250 -9.07 4.82 -2.13
N PRO A 251 -9.43 3.71 -2.82
CA PRO A 251 -10.80 3.54 -3.34
C PRO A 251 -11.90 3.50 -2.29
N VAL A 252 -11.60 3.00 -1.08
CA VAL A 252 -12.58 2.96 0.02
C VAL A 252 -12.81 4.35 0.61
N LEU A 253 -11.77 5.17 0.70
CA LEU A 253 -11.86 6.54 1.22
C LEU A 253 -12.42 7.53 0.20
N TYR A 254 -12.03 7.38 -1.06
CA TYR A 254 -12.29 8.36 -2.12
C TYR A 254 -12.86 7.69 -3.37
N PRO A 255 -13.98 6.96 -3.27
CA PRO A 255 -14.50 6.11 -4.36
C PRO A 255 -14.77 6.89 -5.66
N ASP A 256 -15.23 8.14 -5.55
CA ASP A 256 -15.51 9.04 -6.67
C ASP A 256 -14.26 9.40 -7.49
N HIS A 257 -13.08 9.46 -6.85
CA HIS A 257 -11.80 9.70 -7.51
C HIS A 257 -11.36 8.53 -8.39
N PHE A 258 -11.94 7.34 -8.17
CA PHE A 258 -11.67 6.13 -8.95
C PHE A 258 -12.87 5.74 -9.85
N GLY A 259 -13.88 6.61 -9.96
CA GLY A 259 -15.08 6.33 -10.73
C GLY A 259 -15.95 5.22 -10.14
N ILE A 260 -15.83 4.99 -8.84
CA ILE A 260 -16.62 4.01 -8.09
C ILE A 260 -17.79 4.75 -7.46
N TYR A 261 -19.01 4.28 -7.74
CA TYR A 261 -20.24 4.87 -7.23
C TYR A 261 -21.05 3.78 -6.54
N PRO A 262 -20.79 3.52 -5.24
CA PRO A 262 -21.56 2.57 -4.43
C PRO A 262 -23.04 2.93 -4.47
N LYS A 263 -23.91 1.93 -4.52
CA LYS A 263 -25.37 2.12 -4.43
C LYS A 263 -25.83 2.18 -2.98
N THR A 264 -25.10 1.49 -2.10
CA THR A 264 -25.35 1.40 -0.67
C THR A 264 -24.04 1.45 0.10
N ASP A 265 -24.09 1.79 1.38
CA ASP A 265 -22.91 1.70 2.26
C ASP A 265 -22.41 0.24 2.38
N GLU A 266 -23.33 -0.73 2.28
CA GLU A 266 -23.03 -2.16 2.30
C GLU A 266 -22.08 -2.59 1.18
N ASP A 267 -22.07 -1.91 0.04
CA ASP A 267 -21.20 -2.24 -1.11
C ASP A 267 -19.71 -2.10 -0.75
N LEU A 268 -19.34 -0.95 -0.15
CA LEU A 268 -17.97 -0.70 0.29
C LEU A 268 -17.62 -1.55 1.51
N ASP A 269 -18.56 -1.73 2.44
CA ASP A 269 -18.34 -2.57 3.62
C ASP A 269 -18.10 -4.05 3.24
N SER A 270 -18.83 -4.54 2.23
CA SER A 270 -18.61 -5.89 1.68
C SER A 270 -17.27 -6.00 0.96
N PHE A 271 -16.82 -4.93 0.28
CA PHE A 271 -15.48 -4.89 -0.31
C PHE A 271 -14.36 -4.87 0.75
N CYS A 272 -14.50 -4.07 1.80
CA CYS A 272 -13.60 -4.11 2.96
C CYS A 272 -13.60 -5.50 3.59
N TYR A 273 -14.75 -6.16 3.66
CA TYR A 273 -14.85 -7.53 4.16
C TYR A 273 -14.10 -8.54 3.30
N VAL A 274 -14.08 -8.38 1.97
CA VAL A 274 -13.22 -9.18 1.08
C VAL A 274 -11.74 -9.01 1.41
N TRP A 275 -11.29 -7.79 1.67
CA TRP A 275 -9.89 -7.53 2.01
C TRP A 275 -9.52 -7.94 3.44
N ARG A 276 -10.47 -7.92 4.39
CA ARG A 276 -10.32 -8.56 5.70
C ARG A 276 -10.07 -10.07 5.55
N CYS A 277 -10.90 -10.72 4.75
CA CYS A 277 -10.79 -12.14 4.42
C CYS A 277 -9.45 -12.50 3.75
N ILE A 278 -9.04 -11.72 2.75
CA ILE A 278 -7.75 -11.90 2.07
C ILE A 278 -6.59 -11.64 3.05
N GLY A 279 -6.68 -10.60 3.88
CA GLY A 279 -5.70 -10.29 4.93
C GLY A 279 -5.50 -11.47 5.88
N TYR A 280 -6.59 -12.02 6.42
CA TYR A 280 -6.56 -13.23 7.26
C TYR A 280 -5.85 -14.39 6.56
N LEU A 281 -6.22 -14.68 5.32
CA LEU A 281 -5.61 -15.76 4.54
C LEU A 281 -4.11 -15.55 4.28
N LEU A 282 -3.68 -14.29 4.14
CA LEU A 282 -2.29 -13.88 4.00
C LEU A 282 -1.54 -13.81 5.33
N GLY A 283 -2.21 -14.05 6.46
CA GLY A 283 -1.63 -14.08 7.80
C GLY A 283 -1.57 -12.71 8.49
N VAL A 284 -2.43 -11.76 8.12
CA VAL A 284 -2.56 -10.47 8.83
C VAL A 284 -3.44 -10.64 10.06
N ASP A 285 -2.93 -10.22 11.21
CA ASP A 285 -3.63 -10.39 12.49
C ASP A 285 -4.93 -9.56 12.56
N GLU A 286 -5.93 -10.16 13.20
CA GLU A 286 -7.31 -9.69 13.22
C GLU A 286 -7.50 -8.56 14.23
N ASP A 287 -7.34 -7.31 13.77
CA ASP A 287 -8.03 -6.17 14.35
C ASP A 287 -8.29 -5.10 13.26
N LEU A 288 -9.46 -5.19 12.62
CA LEU A 288 -9.86 -4.37 11.47
C LEU A 288 -11.12 -3.56 11.74
N ASP A 289 -11.34 -3.16 12.99
CA ASP A 289 -12.43 -2.23 13.31
C ASP A 289 -12.10 -0.82 12.78
N ASP A 290 -13.11 -0.21 12.16
CA ASP A 290 -13.08 1.05 11.38
C ASP A 290 -11.94 1.17 10.35
N VAL A 291 -12.04 0.37 9.27
CA VAL A 291 -11.13 0.39 8.12
C VAL A 291 -10.92 1.80 7.56
N LYS A 292 -11.96 2.65 7.51
CA LYS A 292 -11.88 4.00 6.97
C LYS A 292 -11.04 4.90 7.88
N ALA A 293 -11.25 4.87 9.19
CA ALA A 293 -10.43 5.63 10.13
C ALA A 293 -8.95 5.22 10.05
N ARG A 294 -8.65 3.92 10.01
CA ARG A 294 -7.26 3.41 9.89
C ARG A 294 -6.60 3.84 8.57
N CYS A 295 -7.33 3.80 7.46
CA CYS A 295 -6.81 4.26 6.16
C CYS A 295 -6.51 5.76 6.18
N ARG A 296 -7.36 6.59 6.81
CA ARG A 296 -7.11 8.04 6.96
C ARG A 296 -5.87 8.29 7.82
N TRP A 297 -5.79 7.61 8.96
CA TRP A 297 -4.65 7.70 9.85
C TRP A 297 -3.34 7.32 9.14
N TYR A 298 -3.32 6.23 8.36
CA TYR A 298 -2.14 5.86 7.56
C TYR A 298 -1.72 6.99 6.60
N ILE A 299 -2.67 7.61 5.90
CA ILE A 299 -2.37 8.71 4.98
C ILE A 299 -1.76 9.89 5.75
N ASP A 300 -2.41 10.33 6.81
CA ASP A 300 -2.05 11.56 7.51
C ASP A 300 -0.77 11.41 8.34
N GLU A 301 -0.58 10.26 8.98
CA GLU A 301 0.48 10.05 9.97
C GLU A 301 1.71 9.33 9.44
N LEU A 302 1.59 8.63 8.31
CA LEU A 302 2.69 7.85 7.73
C LEU A 302 3.00 8.27 6.30
N ALA A 303 2.02 8.21 5.40
CA ALA A 303 2.28 8.44 3.98
C ALA A 303 2.67 9.91 3.71
N LYS A 304 1.95 10.88 4.27
CA LYS A 304 2.28 12.32 4.11
C LYS A 304 3.67 12.67 4.66
N PRO A 305 4.06 12.26 5.89
CA PRO A 305 5.44 12.40 6.36
C PRO A 305 6.49 11.74 5.48
N ALA A 306 6.21 10.53 4.97
CA ALA A 306 7.12 9.79 4.11
C ALA A 306 7.35 10.48 2.75
N LEU A 307 6.29 11.08 2.17
CA LEU A 307 6.37 11.86 0.92
C LEU A 307 7.31 13.08 1.01
N GLN A 308 7.59 13.61 2.20
CA GLN A 308 8.58 14.67 2.38
C GLN A 308 10.03 14.20 2.21
N ARG A 309 10.27 12.89 2.22
CA ARG A 309 11.61 12.27 2.30
C ARG A 309 11.87 11.32 1.13
N LEU A 310 11.26 11.59 -0.02
CA LEU A 310 11.40 10.75 -1.20
C LEU A 310 12.84 10.69 -1.71
N ALA A 311 13.32 9.47 -1.95
CA ALA A 311 14.62 9.22 -2.52
C ALA A 311 14.54 9.10 -4.05
N PRO A 312 15.64 9.32 -4.80
CA PRO A 312 15.71 9.12 -6.26
C PRO A 312 15.16 7.77 -6.75
N GLN A 313 15.38 6.72 -5.96
CA GLN A 313 14.89 5.38 -6.24
C GLN A 313 13.36 5.31 -6.29
N TRP A 314 12.66 6.16 -5.55
CA TRP A 314 11.19 6.19 -5.55
C TRP A 314 10.65 6.58 -6.92
N GLU A 315 11.12 7.69 -7.48
CA GLU A 315 10.67 8.14 -8.81
C GLU A 315 11.05 7.11 -9.87
N HIS A 316 12.27 6.59 -9.82
CA HIS A 316 12.70 5.57 -10.77
C HIS A 316 11.79 4.33 -10.73
N MET A 317 11.54 3.77 -9.54
CA MET A 317 10.73 2.57 -9.39
C MET A 317 9.27 2.79 -9.77
N THR A 318 8.69 3.92 -9.39
CA THR A 318 7.31 4.27 -9.75
C THR A 318 7.17 4.56 -11.25
N ARG A 319 8.17 5.13 -11.92
CA ARG A 319 8.21 5.23 -13.39
C ARG A 319 8.29 3.86 -14.05
N CYS A 320 9.12 2.94 -13.55
CA CYS A 320 9.16 1.55 -14.02
C CYS A 320 7.78 0.87 -13.89
N VAL A 321 7.07 1.09 -12.78
CA VAL A 321 5.70 0.61 -12.58
C VAL A 321 4.77 1.16 -13.66
N VAL A 322 4.78 2.47 -13.90
CA VAL A 322 3.90 3.11 -14.89
C VAL A 322 4.20 2.63 -16.30
N GLU A 323 5.47 2.64 -16.72
CA GLU A 323 5.87 2.17 -18.05
C GLU A 323 5.57 0.68 -18.25
N GLY A 324 5.77 -0.15 -17.22
CA GLY A 324 5.42 -1.56 -17.25
C GLY A 324 3.92 -1.80 -17.38
N ASN A 325 3.07 -0.98 -16.74
CA ASN A 325 1.63 -1.05 -16.90
C ASN A 325 1.18 -0.65 -18.33
N LEU A 326 1.85 0.32 -18.95
CA LEU A 326 1.59 0.73 -20.34
C LEU A 326 1.85 -0.39 -21.37
N TYR A 327 2.49 -1.50 -20.99
CA TYR A 327 2.69 -2.65 -21.88
C TYR A 327 1.42 -3.49 -22.08
N PHE A 328 0.46 -3.40 -21.16
CA PHE A 328 -0.76 -4.22 -21.20
C PHE A 328 -2.04 -3.49 -20.84
N THR A 329 -2.00 -2.24 -20.41
CA THR A 329 -3.20 -1.46 -20.12
C THR A 329 -2.99 0.00 -20.51
N THR A 330 -4.05 0.79 -20.43
CA THR A 330 -3.98 2.25 -20.58
C THR A 330 -4.02 2.88 -19.20
N VAL A 331 -2.88 3.42 -18.78
CA VAL A 331 -2.74 4.25 -17.58
C VAL A 331 -2.20 5.63 -17.99
N CYS A 332 -2.38 6.64 -17.14
CA CYS A 332 -1.74 7.92 -17.40
C CYS A 332 -0.24 7.86 -17.18
N ASN A 333 0.47 8.85 -17.71
CA ASN A 333 1.88 9.05 -17.43
C ASN A 333 2.13 9.36 -15.96
N PHE A 334 3.36 9.12 -15.52
CA PHE A 334 3.82 9.32 -14.15
C PHE A 334 3.38 10.67 -13.56
N GLU A 335 3.56 11.77 -14.29
CA GLU A 335 3.26 13.11 -13.77
C GLU A 335 1.79 13.31 -13.45
N THR A 336 0.89 12.76 -14.29
CA THR A 336 -0.56 12.80 -14.04
C THR A 336 -0.91 12.00 -12.80
N ILE A 337 -0.29 10.84 -12.60
CA ILE A 337 -0.55 9.97 -11.44
C ILE A 337 -0.12 10.66 -10.15
N VAL A 338 1.07 11.27 -10.11
CA VAL A 338 1.55 12.02 -8.93
C VAL A 338 0.60 13.16 -8.59
N LEU A 339 0.14 13.94 -9.56
CA LEU A 339 -0.83 15.02 -9.32
C LEU A 339 -2.19 14.50 -8.86
N CYS A 340 -2.65 13.33 -9.35
CA CYS A 340 -3.90 12.74 -8.88
C CYS A 340 -3.77 12.22 -7.44
N ILE A 341 -2.63 11.62 -7.08
CA ILE A 341 -2.37 11.18 -5.71
C ILE A 341 -2.34 12.39 -4.78
N ALA A 342 -1.61 13.45 -5.13
CA ALA A 342 -1.54 14.68 -4.36
C ALA A 342 -2.92 15.31 -4.14
N ASP A 343 -3.75 15.40 -5.20
CA ASP A 343 -5.14 15.86 -5.14
C ASP A 343 -6.00 15.00 -4.19
N ILE A 344 -5.84 13.67 -4.21
CA ILE A 344 -6.57 12.74 -3.33
C ILE A 344 -6.17 12.93 -1.86
N VAL A 345 -4.88 13.11 -1.58
CA VAL A 345 -4.40 13.29 -0.18
C VAL A 345 -4.44 14.73 0.29
N GLY A 346 -4.95 15.66 -0.52
CA GLY A 346 -5.12 17.08 -0.16
C GLY A 346 -3.81 17.86 -0.10
N ILE A 347 -2.87 17.58 -1.01
CA ILE A 347 -1.61 18.31 -1.15
C ILE A 347 -1.62 19.09 -2.46
N GLU A 348 -1.40 20.40 -2.38
CA GLU A 348 -1.19 21.24 -3.56
C GLU A 348 0.21 20.99 -4.15
N MET A 349 0.37 21.10 -5.46
CA MET A 349 1.66 20.85 -6.13
C MET A 349 1.99 21.95 -7.14
N PRO A 350 2.05 23.24 -6.74
CA PRO A 350 2.22 24.35 -7.68
C PRO A 350 3.57 24.32 -8.42
N ILE A 351 4.68 23.98 -7.74
CA ILE A 351 6.01 23.95 -8.36
C ILE A 351 6.08 22.81 -9.38
N PHE A 352 5.67 21.60 -8.99
CA PHE A 352 5.62 20.46 -9.88
C PHE A 352 4.64 20.67 -11.04
N TYR A 353 3.43 21.17 -10.78
CA TYR A 353 2.47 21.48 -11.84
C TYR A 353 3.04 22.51 -12.84
N SER A 354 3.81 23.49 -12.36
CA SER A 354 4.45 24.47 -13.23
C SER A 354 5.54 23.86 -14.12
N SER A 355 6.20 22.77 -13.68
CA SER A 355 7.23 22.08 -14.47
C SER A 355 6.66 21.20 -15.59
N LEU A 356 5.35 20.91 -15.58
CA LEU A 356 4.69 20.11 -16.63
C LEU A 356 4.57 20.88 -17.95
N THR A 357 4.70 20.14 -19.05
CA THR A 357 4.33 20.61 -20.39
C THR A 357 2.83 20.85 -20.50
N TYR A 358 2.43 21.67 -21.49
CA TYR A 358 1.01 21.94 -21.76
C TYR A 358 0.19 20.66 -22.02
N SER A 359 0.76 19.69 -22.76
CA SER A 359 0.10 18.40 -23.01
C SER A 359 -0.11 17.59 -21.73
N GLN A 360 0.87 17.58 -20.82
CA GLN A 360 0.72 16.88 -19.53
C GLN A 360 -0.36 17.51 -18.67
N ARG A 361 -0.47 18.85 -18.63
CA ARG A 361 -1.53 19.55 -17.90
C ARG A 361 -2.92 19.22 -18.44
N ILE A 362 -3.08 19.18 -19.77
CA ILE A 362 -4.33 18.73 -20.40
C ILE A 362 -4.65 17.29 -20.00
N LYS A 363 -3.68 16.36 -20.10
CA LYS A 363 -3.88 14.96 -19.72
C LYS A 363 -4.30 14.80 -18.26
N TYR A 364 -3.72 15.57 -17.35
CA TYR A 364 -4.11 15.59 -15.94
C TYR A 364 -5.59 15.93 -15.77
N TYR A 365 -6.05 17.05 -16.35
CA TYR A 365 -7.46 17.42 -16.24
C TYR A 365 -8.40 16.46 -16.96
N LEU A 366 -8.06 16.02 -18.17
CA LEU A 366 -8.86 15.03 -18.90
C LEU A 366 -9.04 13.75 -18.08
N HIS A 367 -7.96 13.24 -17.48
CA HIS A 367 -8.02 12.05 -16.63
C HIS A 367 -8.84 12.29 -15.36
N LYS A 368 -8.55 13.36 -14.62
CA LYS A 368 -9.26 13.75 -13.38
C LYS A 368 -10.77 13.89 -13.63
N TYR A 369 -11.16 14.59 -14.69
CA TYR A 369 -12.57 14.78 -15.02
C TYR A 369 -13.21 13.51 -15.60
N PHE A 370 -12.47 12.70 -16.37
CA PHE A 370 -12.98 11.43 -16.87
C PHE A 370 -13.33 10.47 -15.71
N LEU A 371 -12.47 10.35 -14.70
CA LEU A 371 -12.75 9.51 -13.53
C LEU A 371 -13.96 10.01 -12.73
N ARG A 372 -14.01 11.32 -12.43
CA ARG A 372 -15.05 11.92 -11.57
C ARG A 372 -16.39 12.13 -12.28
N TYR A 373 -16.42 12.23 -13.60
CA TYR A 373 -17.64 12.56 -14.34
C TYR A 373 -17.93 11.58 -15.46
N GLY A 374 -16.94 11.19 -16.25
CA GLY A 374 -17.10 10.19 -17.31
C GLY A 374 -17.52 8.83 -16.76
N LEU A 375 -16.86 8.37 -15.69
CA LEU A 375 -17.21 7.10 -15.05
C LEU A 375 -18.47 7.16 -14.19
N LYS A 376 -19.22 8.29 -14.11
CA LYS A 376 -20.56 8.29 -13.49
C LYS A 376 -21.57 7.49 -14.28
N TYR A 377 -21.36 7.35 -15.58
CA TYR A 377 -22.25 6.60 -16.45
C TYR A 377 -21.91 5.11 -16.42
N SER A 378 -22.90 4.27 -16.08
CA SER A 378 -22.71 2.82 -15.95
C SER A 378 -22.20 2.17 -17.23
N PHE A 379 -22.66 2.61 -18.41
CA PHE A 379 -22.21 2.07 -19.70
C PHE A 379 -20.72 2.37 -19.96
N VAL A 380 -20.23 3.55 -19.54
CA VAL A 380 -18.81 3.91 -19.65
C VAL A 380 -17.99 3.02 -18.72
N ARG A 381 -18.42 2.85 -17.47
CA ARG A 381 -17.76 1.92 -16.53
C ARG A 381 -17.71 0.50 -17.08
N SER A 382 -18.82 -0.02 -17.61
CA SER A 382 -18.88 -1.35 -18.21
C SER A 382 -17.91 -1.49 -19.39
N PHE A 383 -17.82 -0.48 -20.26
CA PHE A 383 -16.85 -0.46 -21.36
C PHE A 383 -15.40 -0.49 -20.84
N VAL A 384 -15.06 0.38 -19.90
CA VAL A 384 -13.71 0.47 -19.32
C VAL A 384 -13.31 -0.82 -18.60
N ASN A 385 -14.22 -1.41 -17.82
CA ASN A 385 -13.99 -2.69 -17.14
C ASN A 385 -13.78 -3.84 -18.14
N LYS A 386 -14.56 -3.87 -19.23
CA LYS A 386 -14.39 -4.88 -20.29
C LYS A 386 -13.05 -4.70 -20.99
N PHE A 387 -12.71 -3.47 -21.35
CA PHE A 387 -11.42 -3.13 -21.97
C PHE A 387 -10.24 -3.54 -21.09
N LEU A 388 -10.28 -3.24 -19.79
CA LEU A 388 -9.22 -3.63 -18.86
C LEU A 388 -9.06 -5.15 -18.80
N ASN A 389 -10.15 -5.90 -18.61
CA ASN A 389 -10.11 -7.36 -18.56
C ASN A 389 -9.54 -7.95 -19.86
N SER A 390 -10.03 -7.51 -21.02
CA SER A 390 -9.52 -7.96 -22.31
C SER A 390 -8.03 -7.64 -22.50
N SER A 391 -7.56 -6.51 -21.97
CA SER A 391 -6.14 -6.13 -22.06
C SER A 391 -5.26 -7.01 -21.17
N PHE A 392 -5.74 -7.38 -19.97
CA PHE A 392 -5.09 -8.40 -19.14
C PHE A 392 -5.02 -9.76 -19.83
N ASP A 393 -6.15 -10.24 -20.36
CA ASP A 393 -6.24 -11.55 -21.02
C ASP A 393 -5.27 -11.61 -22.21
N LYS A 394 -5.27 -10.56 -23.05
CA LYS A 394 -4.33 -10.44 -24.17
C LYS A 394 -2.87 -10.47 -23.73
N ALA A 395 -2.53 -9.80 -22.63
CA ALA A 395 -1.14 -9.72 -22.17
C ALA A 395 -0.64 -11.01 -21.50
N LEU A 396 -1.54 -11.79 -20.90
CA LEU A 396 -1.23 -13.13 -20.41
C LEU A 396 -0.92 -14.10 -21.54
N ASP A 397 -1.47 -13.85 -22.72
CA ASP A 397 -1.30 -14.67 -23.93
C ASP A 397 -0.31 -14.06 -24.95
N PHE A 398 0.56 -13.12 -24.54
CA PHE A 398 1.60 -12.59 -25.42
C PHE A 398 2.57 -13.68 -25.87
N ASP A 399 2.81 -13.75 -27.17
CA ASP A 399 3.78 -14.67 -27.77
C ASP A 399 5.24 -14.24 -27.52
N ASP A 400 6.18 -15.15 -27.81
CA ASP A 400 7.62 -14.91 -27.61
C ASP A 400 8.13 -13.70 -28.41
N ALA A 401 7.55 -13.45 -29.59
CA ALA A 401 7.90 -12.31 -30.43
C ALA A 401 7.52 -10.99 -29.74
N LYS A 402 6.29 -10.90 -29.21
CA LYS A 402 5.84 -9.73 -28.47
C LYS A 402 6.63 -9.53 -27.19
N ILE A 403 6.93 -10.61 -26.47
CA ILE A 403 7.78 -10.56 -25.27
C ILE A 403 9.18 -10.05 -25.60
N ALA A 404 9.79 -10.49 -26.72
CA ALA A 404 11.09 -9.98 -27.17
C ALA A 404 11.04 -8.50 -27.54
N GLU A 405 9.98 -8.04 -28.20
CA GLU A 405 9.75 -6.62 -28.51
C GLU A 405 9.69 -5.76 -27.23
N LEU A 406 8.92 -6.19 -26.23
CA LEU A 406 8.78 -5.48 -24.95
C LEU A 406 10.09 -5.43 -24.16
N LYS A 407 10.88 -6.50 -24.18
CA LYS A 407 12.23 -6.52 -23.61
C LYS A 407 13.13 -5.50 -24.31
N LYS A 408 13.17 -5.51 -25.64
CA LYS A 408 13.99 -4.55 -26.43
C LYS A 408 13.59 -3.11 -26.14
N LYS A 409 12.29 -2.81 -26.11
CA LYS A 409 11.76 -1.50 -25.74
C LYS A 409 12.21 -1.08 -24.33
N SER A 410 12.15 -2.01 -23.37
CA SER A 410 12.62 -1.74 -22.01
C SER A 410 14.12 -1.49 -21.95
N MET A 411 14.94 -2.19 -22.75
CA MET A 411 16.39 -1.99 -22.78
C MET A 411 16.79 -0.64 -23.38
N SER A 412 15.95 -0.06 -24.25
CA SER A 412 16.17 1.29 -24.82
C SER A 412 15.63 2.43 -23.94
N SER A 413 14.92 2.12 -22.85
CA SER A 413 14.36 3.13 -21.94
C SER A 413 15.46 3.70 -21.04
N PRO A 414 15.43 5.00 -20.68
CA PRO A 414 16.32 5.56 -19.65
C PRO A 414 16.09 4.94 -18.26
N LEU A 415 15.02 4.15 -18.09
CA LEU A 415 14.78 3.35 -16.89
C LEU A 415 15.50 2.00 -16.88
N HIS A 416 16.27 1.65 -17.93
CA HIS A 416 17.05 0.43 -17.94
C HIS A 416 18.39 0.64 -17.22
N VAL A 417 18.39 0.34 -15.93
CA VAL A 417 19.56 0.50 -15.05
C VAL A 417 19.87 -0.78 -14.29
N SER A 418 21.10 -0.89 -13.79
CA SER A 418 21.50 -2.00 -12.91
C SER A 418 21.07 -1.74 -11.47
N VAL A 419 20.85 -2.84 -10.74
CA VAL A 419 20.58 -2.83 -9.29
C VAL A 419 21.59 -3.71 -8.58
N GLY A 420 22.10 -3.22 -7.45
CA GLY A 420 23.24 -3.82 -6.76
C GLY A 420 24.57 -3.21 -7.19
N LYS A 421 25.52 -3.13 -6.26
CA LYS A 421 26.94 -2.93 -6.57
C LYS A 421 27.59 -4.24 -6.98
#